data_AF-A0A530AP16-F1
#
_entry.id   AF-A0A530AP16-F1
#
_cell.length_a   1.000
_cell.length_b   1.000
_cell.length_c   1.000
_cell.angle_alpha   90.00
_cell.angle_beta   90.00
_cell.angle_gamma   90.00
#
_symmetry.space_group_name_H-M   'P 1'
#
loop_
_entity.id
_entity.type
_entity.pdbx_description
1 polymer ?
#
loop_
_entity_poly.entity_id
_entity_poly.type
_entity_poly.pdbx_seq_one_letter_code
_entity_poly.pdbx_strand_id
1 'polypeptide(L)'
;MAVYTDVNEGELTAFLKAYPVGELLSYKGIGEGTENSNFLVHASTGSYILTLYEKRVDKADLRFFLGLMGHLARKGISCPLPVTAHDGTVIGTLAGRPAVVITF
;
A
#
# COMPACT_ATOMS: atom_id res chain seq x y z
N MET A 1 -17.13 12.64 7.71
CA MET A 1 -16.35 13.11 6.54
C MET A 1 -15.06 12.33 6.51
N ALA A 2 -14.85 11.48 5.50
CA ALA A 2 -13.60 10.77 5.32
C ALA A 2 -12.52 11.79 4.90
N VAL A 3 -11.45 11.87 5.68
CA VAL A 3 -10.28 12.66 5.31
C VAL A 3 -9.52 11.81 4.30
N TYR A 4 -9.74 12.10 3.01
CA TYR A 4 -8.94 11.52 1.94
C TYR A 4 -7.63 12.28 1.87
N THR A 5 -6.53 11.56 2.02
CA THR A 5 -5.21 12.12 1.74
C THR A 5 -5.04 12.12 0.24
N ASP A 6 -5.01 13.31 -0.35
CA ASP A 6 -4.69 13.46 -1.76
C ASP A 6 -3.21 13.15 -1.97
N VAL A 7 -2.91 12.31 -2.97
CA VAL A 7 -1.55 11.88 -3.29
C VAL A 7 -1.25 12.39 -4.69
N ASN A 8 -0.22 13.24 -4.79
CA ASN A 8 0.26 13.74 -6.08
C ASN A 8 1.02 12.63 -6.83
N GLU A 9 0.79 12.52 -8.13
CA GLU A 9 1.49 11.62 -9.06
C GLU A 9 3.01 11.65 -8.90
N GLY A 10 3.60 12.84 -8.71
CA GLY A 10 5.05 12.97 -8.52
C GLY A 10 5.55 12.29 -7.25
N GLU A 11 4.83 12.44 -6.14
CA GLU A 11 5.16 11.78 -4.87
C GLU A 11 4.94 10.27 -4.96
N LEU A 12 3.84 9.85 -5.57
CA LEU A 12 3.54 8.44 -5.79
C LEU A 12 4.61 7.77 -6.65
N THR A 13 5.00 8.41 -7.76
CA THR A 13 6.04 7.90 -8.65
C THR A 13 7.37 7.77 -7.91
N ALA A 14 7.76 8.77 -7.11
CA ALA A 14 8.97 8.71 -6.30
C ALA A 14 8.91 7.59 -5.26
N PHE A 15 7.75 7.40 -4.61
CA PHE A 15 7.54 6.34 -3.63
C PHE A 15 7.62 4.94 -4.26
N LEU A 16 7.00 4.72 -5.42
CA LEU A 16 6.96 3.40 -6.07
C LEU A 16 8.33 2.95 -6.58
N LYS A 17 9.29 3.86 -6.80
CA LYS A 17 10.69 3.50 -7.13
C LYS A 17 11.37 2.67 -6.04
N ALA A 18 10.89 2.70 -4.81
CA ALA A 18 11.41 1.85 -3.73
C ALA A 18 10.92 0.39 -3.84
N TYR A 19 9.93 0.10 -4.68
CA TYR A 19 9.27 -1.19 -4.78
C TYR A 19 9.48 -1.82 -6.17
N PRO A 20 9.54 -3.16 -6.25
CA PRO A 20 9.68 -3.90 -7.51
C PRO A 20 8.35 -3.96 -8.29
N VAL A 21 7.70 -2.81 -8.52
CA VAL A 21 6.40 -2.68 -9.22
C VAL A 21 6.51 -2.02 -10.59
N GLY A 22 7.71 -1.60 -10.99
CA GLY A 22 7.96 -0.93 -12.26
C GLY A 22 7.48 0.53 -12.29
N GLU A 23 7.11 0.99 -13.48
CA GLU A 23 6.73 2.38 -13.73
C GLU A 23 5.25 2.61 -13.45
N LEU A 24 4.91 3.74 -12.83
CA LEU A 24 3.52 4.15 -12.63
C LEU A 24 2.88 4.46 -14.00
N LEU A 25 1.78 3.78 -14.33
CA LEU A 25 1.01 4.01 -15.55
C LEU A 25 -0.24 4.83 -15.28
N SER A 26 -0.95 4.52 -14.19
CA SER A 26 -2.08 5.30 -13.70
C SER A 26 -2.42 4.94 -12.25
N TYR A 27 -3.19 5.79 -11.58
CA TYR A 27 -3.74 5.48 -10.25
C TYR A 27 -5.12 6.11 -10.08
N LYS A 28 -5.95 5.49 -9.23
CA LYS A 28 -7.31 5.96 -8.95
C LYS A 28 -7.66 5.74 -7.48
N GLY A 29 -8.14 6.78 -6.81
CA GLY A 29 -8.68 6.67 -5.45
C GLY A 29 -9.93 5.78 -5.39
N ILE A 30 -10.01 4.96 -4.34
CA ILE A 30 -11.14 4.07 -4.07
C ILE A 30 -11.98 4.73 -2.97
N GLY A 31 -13.16 5.23 -3.35
CA GLY A 31 -14.03 6.06 -2.51
C GLY A 31 -14.84 5.33 -1.44
N GLU A 32 -14.75 4.00 -1.35
CA GLU A 32 -15.53 3.17 -0.41
C GLU A 32 -14.84 2.97 0.95
N GLY A 33 -13.68 3.59 1.18
CA GLY A 33 -12.94 3.49 2.44
C GLY A 33 -13.50 4.42 3.53
N THR A 34 -13.76 3.89 4.72
CA THR A 34 -14.17 4.68 5.89
C THR A 34 -13.00 5.12 6.77
N GLU A 35 -11.89 4.36 6.74
CA GLU A 35 -10.76 4.56 7.68
C GLU A 35 -9.41 4.78 7.02
N ASN A 36 -9.16 4.28 5.81
CA ASN A 36 -7.87 4.42 5.12
C ASN A 36 -8.07 4.99 3.72
N SER A 37 -7.08 5.73 3.23
CA SER A 37 -7.06 6.17 1.84
C SER A 37 -6.52 5.02 0.98
N ASN A 38 -7.34 4.47 0.09
CA ASN A 38 -6.96 3.36 -0.80
C ASN A 38 -6.92 3.84 -2.24
N PHE A 39 -5.94 3.36 -3.00
CA PHE A 39 -5.76 3.66 -4.41
C PHE A 39 -5.54 2.37 -5.18
N LEU A 40 -6.23 2.21 -6.31
CA LEU A 40 -5.84 1.25 -7.34
C LEU A 40 -4.68 1.86 -8.13
N VAL A 41 -3.56 1.15 -8.18
CA VAL A 41 -2.34 1.55 -8.89
C VAL A 41 -2.09 0.58 -10.02
N HIS A 42 -2.01 1.09 -11.25
CA HIS A 42 -1.54 0.35 -12.40
C HIS A 42 -0.09 0.71 -12.66
N ALA A 43 0.77 -0.29 -12.66
CA ALA A 43 2.19 -0.16 -12.94
C ALA A 43 2.62 -1.16 -14.02
N SER A 44 3.83 -0.99 -14.57
CA SER A 44 4.29 -1.80 -15.70
C SER A 44 4.42 -3.30 -15.40
N THR A 45 4.54 -3.70 -14.13
CA THR A 45 4.60 -5.12 -13.73
C THR A 45 3.26 -5.70 -13.29
N GLY A 46 2.21 -4.88 -13.15
CA GLY A 46 0.91 -5.35 -12.67
C GLY A 46 0.05 -4.28 -12.02
N SER A 47 -1.03 -4.74 -11.39
CA SER A 47 -1.94 -3.88 -10.64
C SER A 47 -1.80 -4.14 -9.14
N TYR A 48 -1.91 -3.06 -8.36
CA TYR A 48 -1.69 -3.08 -6.92
C TYR A 48 -2.72 -2.22 -6.21
N ILE A 49 -2.93 -2.49 -4.93
CA ILE A 49 -3.60 -1.57 -4.01
C ILE A 49 -2.54 -0.85 -3.20
N LEU A 50 -2.60 0.48 -3.21
CA LEU A 50 -1.86 1.33 -2.28
C LEU A 50 -2.80 1.76 -1.15
N THR A 51 -2.43 1.46 0.08
CA THR A 51 -3.17 1.87 1.27
C THR A 51 -2.31 2.84 2.09
N LEU A 52 -2.82 4.05 2.32
CA LEU A 52 -2.29 5.00 3.30
C LEU A 52 -3.10 4.85 4.59
N TYR A 53 -2.39 4.54 5.67
CA TYR A 53 -2.98 4.36 6.99
C TYR A 53 -3.19 5.71 7.66
N GLU A 54 -4.43 5.99 8.02
CA GLU A 54 -4.83 7.23 8.68
C GLU A 54 -4.57 7.16 10.21
N LYS A 55 -4.99 8.19 10.96
CA LYS A 55 -4.62 8.45 12.37
C LYS A 55 -4.95 7.36 13.41
N ARG A 56 -5.45 6.19 13.02
CA ARG A 56 -5.97 5.15 13.94
C ARG A 56 -5.13 3.88 14.03
N VAL A 57 -4.05 3.75 13.27
CA VAL A 57 -3.24 2.52 13.27
C VAL A 57 -1.86 2.80 13.85
N ASP A 58 -1.54 2.14 14.97
CA ASP A 58 -0.17 2.11 15.48
C ASP A 58 0.71 1.33 14.50
N LYS A 59 1.95 1.80 14.28
CA LYS A 59 2.92 1.12 13.43
C LYS A 59 3.19 -0.31 13.91
N ALA A 60 3.09 -0.57 15.22
CA ALA A 60 3.21 -1.91 15.77
C ALA A 60 2.08 -2.85 15.31
N ASP A 61 0.83 -2.36 15.32
CA ASP A 61 -0.33 -3.12 14.84
C ASP A 61 -0.23 -3.41 13.35
N LEU A 62 0.26 -2.43 12.57
CA LEU A 62 0.48 -2.62 11.14
C LEU A 62 1.45 -3.77 10.85
N ARG A 63 2.54 -3.88 11.61
CA ARG A 63 3.49 -5.01 11.48
C ARG A 63 2.81 -6.34 11.78
N PHE A 64 1.93 -6.40 12.78
CA PHE A 64 1.17 -7.61 13.09
C PHE A 64 0.26 -8.02 11.93
N PHE A 65 -0.53 -7.10 11.37
CA PHE A 65 -1.44 -7.40 10.25
C PHE A 65 -0.71 -7.88 9.00
N LEU A 66 0.40 -7.23 8.65
CA LEU A 66 1.24 -7.63 7.51
C LEU A 66 1.87 -9.00 7.73
N GLY A 67 2.36 -9.27 8.95
CA GLY A 67 2.88 -10.58 9.33
C GLY A 67 1.82 -11.67 9.27
N LEU A 68 0.59 -11.37 9.71
CA LEU A 68 -0.55 -12.28 9.64
C LEU A 68 -0.91 -12.63 8.18
N MET A 69 -0.99 -11.64 7.29
CA MET A 69 -1.24 -11.90 5.86
C MET A 69 -0.18 -12.84 5.26
N GLY A 70 1.10 -12.58 5.53
CA GLY A 70 2.19 -13.45 5.09
C GLY A 70 2.11 -14.87 5.68
N HIS A 71 1.66 -15.01 6.94
CA HIS A 71 1.45 -16.31 7.58
C HIS A 71 0.30 -17.09 6.95
N LEU A 72 -0.83 -16.45 6.68
CA LEU A 72 -2.00 -17.08 6.08
C LEU A 72 -1.71 -17.52 4.64
N ALA A 73 -1.06 -16.67 3.84
CA ALA A 73 -0.67 -17.01 2.48
C ALA A 73 0.27 -18.23 2.42
N ARG A 74 1.25 -18.32 3.31
CA ARG A 74 2.14 -19.51 3.41
C ARG A 74 1.39 -20.79 3.77
N LYS A 75 0.20 -20.68 4.37
CA LYS A 75 -0.69 -21.81 4.67
C LYS A 75 -1.71 -22.09 3.55
N GLY A 76 -1.56 -21.45 2.38
CA GLY A 76 -2.42 -21.67 1.22
C GLY A 76 -3.74 -20.89 1.26
N ILE A 77 -3.91 -19.93 2.18
CA ILE A 77 -5.07 -19.06 2.19
C ILE A 77 -4.85 -17.95 1.16
N SER A 78 -5.77 -17.86 0.20
CA SER A 78 -5.77 -16.77 -0.79
C SER A 78 -6.06 -15.45 -0.10
N CYS A 79 -5.03 -14.63 0.11
CA CYS A 79 -5.16 -13.30 0.66
C CYS A 79 -4.18 -12.33 -0.01
N PRO A 80 -4.49 -11.03 -0.02
CA PRO A 80 -3.57 -10.00 -0.46
C PRO A 80 -2.22 -10.09 0.25
N LEU A 81 -1.12 -9.90 -0.49
CA LEU A 81 0.22 -9.89 0.07
C LEU A 81 0.87 -8.53 -0.08
N PRO A 82 1.51 -8.00 0.98
CA PRO A 82 2.27 -6.77 0.87
C PRO A 82 3.51 -6.96 0.00
N VAL A 83 3.78 -5.98 -0.86
CA VAL A 83 4.99 -5.92 -1.67
C VAL A 83 6.14 -5.44 -0.80
N THR A 84 7.24 -6.18 -0.81
CA THR A 84 8.47 -5.81 -0.10
C THR A 84 9.30 -4.87 -0.97
N ALA A 85 9.72 -3.75 -0.39
CA ALA A 85 10.62 -2.79 -1.02
C ALA A 85 12.03 -3.39 -1.22
N HIS A 86 12.84 -2.72 -2.05
CA HIS A 86 14.20 -3.16 -2.36
C HIS A 86 15.13 -3.21 -1.13
N ASP A 87 14.84 -2.42 -0.09
CA ASP A 87 15.57 -2.42 1.17
C ASP A 87 15.07 -3.45 2.20
N GLY A 88 14.10 -4.29 1.81
CA GLY A 88 13.48 -5.30 2.67
C GLY A 88 12.38 -4.77 3.58
N THR A 89 12.05 -3.47 3.54
CA THR A 89 10.93 -2.91 4.30
C THR A 89 9.61 -3.11 3.55
N VAL A 90 8.51 -3.10 4.30
CA VAL A 90 7.14 -3.21 3.74
C VAL A 90 6.36 -1.92 3.91
N ILE A 91 6.64 -1.18 4.99
CA ILE A 91 5.93 0.03 5.37
C ILE A 91 6.81 1.21 4.97
N GLY A 92 6.40 1.95 3.94
CA GLY A 92 7.00 3.23 3.58
C GLY A 92 6.20 4.40 4.14
N THR A 93 6.56 5.61 3.70
CA THR A 93 5.85 6.85 4.03
C THR A 93 5.49 7.59 2.75
N LEU A 94 4.23 8.01 2.60
CA LEU A 94 3.72 8.77 1.47
C LEU A 94 2.74 9.83 1.97
N ALA A 95 2.84 11.06 1.46
CA ALA A 95 2.04 12.20 1.94
C ALA A 95 2.04 12.36 3.48
N GLY A 96 3.19 12.07 4.12
CA GLY A 96 3.36 12.12 5.58
C GLY A 96 2.70 10.97 6.36
N ARG A 97 2.24 9.91 5.68
CA ARG A 97 1.50 8.80 6.31
C ARG A 97 2.16 7.45 6.03
N PRO A 98 2.03 6.46 6.95
CA PRO A 98 2.43 5.10 6.67
C PRO A 98 1.68 4.57 5.44
N ALA A 99 2.41 3.98 4.50
CA ALA A 99 1.87 3.50 3.24
C ALA A 99 2.38 2.09 2.93
N VAL A 100 1.50 1.25 2.39
CA VAL A 100 1.82 -0.13 2.00
C VAL A 100 1.27 -0.40 0.61
N VAL A 101 2.08 -1.05 -0.22
CA VAL A 101 1.69 -1.58 -1.53
C VAL A 101 1.30 -3.05 -1.38
N ILE A 102 0.14 -3.44 -1.90
CA ILE A 102 -0.46 -4.75 -1.69
C ILE A 102 -0.86 -5.35 -3.06
N THR A 103 -0.62 -6.64 -3.24
CA THR A 103 -1.10 -7.44 -4.37
C THR A 103 -2.57 -7.84 -4.18
N PHE A 104 -3.34 -8.02 -5.26
CA PHE A 104 -4.73 -8.48 -5.19
C PHE A 104 -5.12 -9.28 -6.44
#